data_AF-A0A969IJW2-F1
#
_entry.id   AF-A0A969IJW2-F1
#
_cell.length_a   1.000
_cell.length_b   1.000
_cell.length_c   1.000
_cell.angle_alpha   90.00
_cell.angle_beta   90.00
_cell.angle_gamma   90.00
#
_symmetry.space_group_name_H-M   'P 1'
#
loop_
_entity.id
_entity.type
_entity.pdbx_description
1 polymer ?
#
loop_
_entity_poly.entity_id
_entity_poly.type
_entity_poly.pdbx_seq_one_letter_code
_entity_poly.pdbx_strand_id
1 'polypeptide(L)'
;MPTGFPLILTTPLPIRLLEHSWSKKTNNPVSGRVVLDAGINFDNRTLREINNPQKFTSPNAFFSYLQLGIPVKPNWGISFGLRPVSKISYRVFRNERLFDPVTQLPIDSARTEFTGEGGAFLASTGTGVGFGKFSAGINFGYLFGKKDYSSRRTLLNDTVQYLRGHYQSRTSLGDIFWSGGIQFRDTIVSKKSDSKERKYVLSIGAYGNLEQKINARQDIVRETFVRSPDNGDTKLDSVFEQRNIKGTMIYPSGIGAGIIFEKVQPDQGDEGGWLIGMDFISNNWDNYRFYGATDAVQNNWELRLGDRLNQAFHPGITGAMYPTVAEHLSGRIILM
;
A
#
# COMPACT_ATOMS: atom_id res chain seq x y z
N MET A 1 -27.31 4.04 -3.28
CA MET A 1 -25.89 4.28 -2.95
C MET A 1 -25.16 2.98 -3.23
N PRO A 2 -24.10 2.91 -4.04
CA PRO A 2 -23.31 1.68 -4.07
C PRO A 2 -22.62 1.55 -2.71
N THR A 3 -22.89 0.43 -2.05
CA THR A 3 -22.24 -0.03 -0.83
C THR A 3 -20.71 -0.04 -1.05
N GLY A 4 -19.97 0.32 0.01
CA GLY A 4 -18.56 0.67 -0.04
C GLY A 4 -17.70 -0.29 -0.86
N PHE A 5 -16.95 0.26 -1.81
CA PHE A 5 -15.87 -0.48 -2.46
C PHE A 5 -14.65 -0.51 -1.51
N PRO A 6 -14.01 -1.67 -1.33
CA PRO A 6 -12.91 -1.81 -0.39
C PRO A 6 -11.73 -0.93 -0.83
N LEU A 7 -11.20 -0.15 0.11
CA LEU A 7 -9.97 0.62 -0.06
C LEU A 7 -8.82 -0.36 -0.30
N ILE A 8 -8.12 -0.24 -1.43
CA ILE A 8 -6.92 -1.04 -1.69
C ILE A 8 -5.76 -0.40 -0.92
N LEU A 9 -5.37 -1.03 0.18
CA LEU A 9 -4.20 -0.67 0.97
C LEU A 9 -2.94 -1.30 0.37
N THR A 10 -1.90 -0.48 0.24
CA THR A 10 -0.55 -0.95 -0.03
C THR A 10 0.03 -1.50 1.26
N THR A 11 0.72 -2.63 1.17
CA THR A 11 1.29 -3.31 2.32
C THR A 11 2.40 -2.45 2.94
N PRO A 12 2.54 -2.40 4.27
CA PRO A 12 3.77 -1.89 4.88
C PRO A 12 4.93 -2.77 4.39
N LEU A 13 5.96 -2.13 3.84
CA LEU A 13 7.20 -2.81 3.48
C LEU A 13 7.80 -3.45 4.75
N PRO A 14 8.39 -4.65 4.63
CA PRO A 14 9.25 -5.15 5.68
C PRO A 14 10.33 -4.09 5.94
N ILE A 15 10.60 -3.84 7.23
CA ILE A 15 11.71 -2.98 7.69
C ILE A 15 13.01 -3.69 7.32
N ARG A 16 13.39 -3.65 6.04
CA ARG A 16 14.56 -4.36 5.51
C ARG A 16 15.66 -3.41 5.02
N LEU A 17 15.36 -2.11 4.97
CA LEU A 17 16.27 -1.09 4.46
C LEU A 17 17.26 -0.53 5.49
N LEU A 18 17.38 -1.16 6.67
CA LEU A 18 18.45 -0.88 7.64
C LEU A 18 19.52 -1.99 7.68
N GLU A 19 19.51 -2.92 6.72
CA GLU A 19 20.51 -3.97 6.62
C GLU A 19 21.76 -3.48 5.85
N HIS A 20 22.82 -3.12 6.57
CA HIS A 20 24.16 -3.17 5.99
C HIS A 20 25.15 -3.91 6.88
N SER A 21 25.82 -4.86 6.23
CA SER A 21 26.86 -5.80 6.67
C SER A 21 27.69 -5.41 7.90
N TRP A 22 27.67 -6.31 8.90
CA TRP A 22 28.62 -6.32 10.00
C TRP A 22 29.92 -6.98 9.53
N SER A 23 30.86 -6.16 9.05
CA SER A 23 32.24 -6.59 8.83
C SER A 23 33.11 -6.19 10.03
N LYS A 24 33.88 -7.17 10.56
CA LYS A 24 34.84 -6.93 11.65
C LYS A 24 35.90 -5.92 11.23
N LYS A 25 36.30 -5.10 12.22
CA LYS A 25 37.41 -4.13 12.23
C LYS A 25 38.43 -4.37 11.11
N THR A 26 38.30 -3.61 10.03
CA THR A 26 39.41 -3.24 9.16
C THR A 26 39.55 -1.73 9.28
N ASN A 27 40.78 -1.22 9.28
CA ASN A 27 41.14 0.18 9.55
C ASN A 27 40.75 1.15 8.41
N ASN A 28 39.71 0.81 7.64
CA ASN A 28 39.15 1.61 6.55
C ASN A 28 37.65 1.85 6.86
N PRO A 29 37.14 3.09 6.74
CA PRO A 29 35.75 3.40 7.03
C PRO A 29 34.85 2.88 5.90
N VAL A 30 34.58 1.57 5.87
CA VAL A 30 33.46 0.98 5.13
C VAL A 30 32.24 0.90 6.07
N SER A 31 31.98 2.00 6.79
CA SER A 31 30.79 2.22 7.60
C SER A 31 30.15 3.49 7.05
N GLY A 32 29.11 3.36 6.23
CA GLY A 32 28.53 4.55 5.59
C GLY A 32 27.81 4.36 4.26
N ARG A 33 27.27 3.19 3.93
CA ARG A 33 26.55 3.05 2.65
C ARG A 33 25.15 3.63 2.79
N VAL A 34 24.94 4.76 2.13
CA VAL A 34 23.63 5.31 1.85
C VAL A 34 22.91 4.32 0.92
N VAL A 35 21.70 3.91 1.30
CA VAL A 35 20.89 2.98 0.50
C VAL A 35 19.72 3.75 -0.09
N LEU A 36 19.64 3.80 -1.41
CA LEU A 36 18.50 4.31 -2.14
C LEU A 36 17.76 3.13 -2.76
N ASP A 37 16.47 3.03 -2.50
CA ASP A 37 15.61 1.96 -3.01
C ASP A 37 14.31 2.55 -3.57
N ALA A 38 13.85 2.00 -4.70
CA ALA A 38 12.65 2.43 -5.37
C ALA A 38 11.93 1.23 -5.99
N GLY A 39 10.62 1.14 -5.74
CA GLY A 39 9.78 0.06 -6.26
C GLY A 39 8.71 0.59 -7.22
N ILE A 40 8.44 -0.18 -8.27
CA ILE A 40 7.28 -0.01 -9.16
C ILE A 40 6.54 -1.34 -9.20
N ASN A 41 5.22 -1.31 -9.03
CA ASN A 41 4.36 -2.48 -9.04
C ASN A 41 3.51 -2.49 -10.31
N PHE A 42 3.36 -3.68 -10.87
CA PHE A 42 2.44 -3.97 -11.95
C PHE A 42 1.41 -4.98 -11.45
N ASP A 43 0.14 -4.59 -11.40
CA ASP A 43 -0.98 -5.47 -11.06
C ASP A 43 -1.88 -5.68 -12.26
N ASN A 44 -2.41 -6.90 -12.39
CA ASN A 44 -3.46 -7.20 -13.35
C ASN A 44 -4.63 -7.84 -12.62
N ARG A 45 -5.78 -7.13 -12.60
CA ARG A 45 -6.98 -7.57 -11.90
C ARG A 45 -8.06 -7.92 -12.88
N THR A 46 -8.64 -9.11 -12.74
CA THR A 46 -9.81 -9.53 -13.51
C THR A 46 -11.01 -9.61 -12.58
N LEU A 47 -12.00 -8.75 -12.79
CA LEU A 47 -13.30 -8.88 -12.14
C LEU A 47 -14.17 -9.82 -12.96
N ARG A 48 -14.85 -10.74 -12.26
CA ARG A 48 -15.85 -11.64 -12.81
C ARG A 48 -17.14 -11.45 -12.05
N GLU A 49 -18.23 -11.31 -12.77
CA GLU A 49 -19.56 -11.26 -12.19
C GLU A 49 -20.13 -12.69 -12.11
N ILE A 50 -20.71 -13.04 -10.96
CA ILE A 50 -21.31 -14.35 -10.74
C ILE A 50 -22.59 -14.37 -11.59
N ASN A 51 -22.62 -15.24 -12.62
CA ASN A 51 -23.69 -15.40 -13.63
C ASN A 51 -23.59 -14.53 -14.90
N ASN A 52 -22.48 -13.84 -15.15
CA ASN A 52 -22.25 -13.14 -16.42
C ASN A 52 -20.85 -13.50 -16.98
N PRO A 53 -20.72 -13.91 -18.26
CA PRO A 53 -19.42 -14.29 -18.84
C PRO A 53 -18.44 -13.12 -19.03
N GLN A 54 -18.85 -11.87 -18.76
CA GLN A 54 -18.00 -10.70 -18.91
C GLN A 54 -16.82 -10.73 -17.92
N LYS A 55 -15.62 -10.59 -18.48
CA LYS A 55 -14.35 -10.46 -17.76
C LYS A 55 -13.86 -9.03 -17.91
N PHE A 56 -13.67 -8.33 -16.80
CA PHE A 56 -13.11 -6.98 -16.81
C PHE A 56 -11.67 -7.02 -16.31
N THR A 57 -10.73 -6.97 -17.24
CA THR A 57 -9.29 -6.98 -16.96
C THR A 57 -8.78 -5.54 -16.91
N SER A 58 -8.13 -5.16 -15.80
CA SER A 58 -7.51 -3.85 -15.63
C SER A 58 -6.02 -4.03 -15.31
N PRO A 59 -5.13 -3.83 -16.31
CA PRO A 59 -3.70 -3.71 -16.03
C PRO A 59 -3.44 -2.35 -15.39
N ASN A 60 -2.64 -2.34 -14.32
CA ASN A 60 -2.29 -1.14 -13.57
C ASN A 60 -0.79 -1.16 -13.30
N ALA A 61 -0.11 -0.05 -13.63
CA ALA A 61 1.22 0.25 -13.15
C ALA A 61 1.11 1.34 -12.09
N PHE A 62 1.81 1.21 -10.97
CA PHE A 62 1.85 2.27 -9.96
C PHE A 62 3.18 2.26 -9.20
N PHE A 63 3.58 3.46 -8.81
CA PHE A 63 4.73 3.68 -7.94
C PHE A 63 4.49 2.99 -6.60
N SER A 64 5.43 2.18 -6.14
CA SER A 64 5.30 1.38 -4.91
C SER A 64 5.88 2.09 -3.70
N TYR A 65 7.11 2.62 -3.82
CA TYR A 65 7.79 3.36 -2.78
C TYR A 65 9.10 3.96 -3.31
N LEU A 66 9.61 4.96 -2.59
CA LEU A 66 10.96 5.48 -2.66
C LEU A 66 11.47 5.59 -1.23
N GLN A 67 12.66 5.06 -0.95
CA GLN A 67 13.24 5.06 0.38
C GLN A 67 14.73 5.33 0.33
N LEU A 68 15.22 6.13 1.27
CA LEU A 68 16.62 6.48 1.46
C LEU A 68 17.03 6.16 2.89
N GLY A 69 17.99 5.27 3.09
CA GLY A 69 18.58 4.94 4.39
C GLY A 69 19.98 5.52 4.52
N ILE A 70 20.24 6.24 5.62
CA ILE A 70 21.54 6.85 5.91
C ILE A 70 22.02 6.35 7.27
N PRO A 71 23.12 5.56 7.33
CA PRO A 71 23.77 5.25 8.59
C PRO A 71 24.49 6.50 9.13
N VAL A 72 24.16 6.93 10.34
CA VAL A 72 24.76 8.12 10.97
C VAL A 72 25.93 7.73 11.86
N LYS A 73 25.76 6.67 12.67
CA LYS A 73 26.79 6.08 13.53
C LYS A 73 26.64 4.56 13.54
N PRO A 74 27.65 3.81 14.03
CA PRO A 74 27.44 2.41 14.37
C PRO A 74 26.18 2.28 15.25
N ASN A 75 25.26 1.42 14.82
CA ASN A 75 23.96 1.19 15.45
C ASN A 75 22.99 2.38 15.47
N TRP A 76 23.20 3.44 14.68
CA TRP A 76 22.21 4.51 14.54
C TRP A 76 22.01 4.88 13.07
N GLY A 77 20.76 4.76 12.63
CA GLY A 77 20.36 5.08 11.25
C GLY A 77 19.20 6.06 11.21
N ILE A 78 19.15 6.80 10.12
CA ILE A 78 18.01 7.62 9.73
C ILE A 78 17.50 7.10 8.38
N SER A 79 16.21 7.19 8.15
CA SER A 79 15.60 6.89 6.86
C SER A 79 14.62 7.98 6.45
N PHE A 80 14.47 8.14 5.15
CA PHE A 80 13.43 8.95 4.51
C PHE A 80 12.65 8.06 3.56
N GLY A 81 11.34 8.24 3.46
CA GLY A 81 10.50 7.41 2.63
C GLY A 81 9.33 8.19 2.05
N LEU A 82 8.91 7.80 0.86
CA LEU A 82 7.64 8.18 0.26
C LEU A 82 6.96 6.92 -0.23
N ARG A 83 5.77 6.62 0.29
CA ARG A 83 4.98 5.48 -0.16
C ARG A 83 3.51 5.84 -0.30
N PRO A 84 2.79 5.37 -1.34
CA PRO A 84 1.35 5.28 -1.27
C PRO A 84 0.94 4.41 -0.08
N VAL A 85 -0.16 4.77 0.57
CA VAL A 85 -0.86 4.02 1.64
C VAL A 85 -2.15 3.41 1.09
N SER A 86 -2.83 4.13 0.20
CA SER A 86 -4.04 3.65 -0.44
C SER A 86 -4.21 4.22 -1.84
N LYS A 87 -4.98 3.51 -2.67
CA LYS A 87 -5.32 3.93 -4.04
C LYS A 87 -6.81 3.76 -4.28
N ILE A 88 -7.43 4.78 -4.88
CA ILE A 88 -8.81 4.77 -5.34
C ILE A 88 -8.76 5.04 -6.85
N SER A 89 -9.22 4.08 -7.64
CA SER A 89 -9.26 4.21 -9.11
C SER A 89 -10.30 3.26 -9.67
N TYR A 90 -11.46 3.79 -10.04
CA TYR A 90 -12.48 3.03 -10.76
C TYR A 90 -13.32 3.94 -11.67
N ARG A 91 -13.85 3.35 -12.74
CA ARG A 91 -14.88 3.92 -13.60
C ARG A 91 -15.86 2.82 -13.98
N VAL A 92 -17.09 2.92 -13.49
CA VAL A 92 -18.14 1.92 -13.68
C VAL A 92 -19.34 2.58 -14.32
N PHE A 93 -19.91 1.94 -15.34
CA PHE A 93 -21.14 2.36 -15.98
C PHE A 93 -22.29 1.46 -15.56
N ARG A 94 -23.43 2.06 -15.30
CA ARG A 94 -24.70 1.36 -15.09
C ARG A 94 -25.72 1.92 -16.05
N ASN A 95 -26.31 1.03 -16.85
CA ASN A 95 -27.46 1.32 -17.69
C ASN A 95 -28.69 0.73 -17.01
N GLU A 96 -29.72 1.54 -16.80
CA GLU A 96 -30.95 1.12 -16.11
C GLU A 96 -32.16 1.79 -16.75
N ARG A 97 -33.34 1.16 -16.69
CA ARG A 97 -34.61 1.83 -16.98
C ARG A 97 -35.08 2.48 -15.67
N LEU A 98 -35.30 3.79 -15.69
CA LEU A 98 -35.87 4.50 -14.55
C LEU A 98 -37.39 4.36 -14.54
N PHE A 99 -37.93 4.26 -13.34
CA PHE A 99 -39.36 4.23 -13.07
C PHE A 99 -39.70 5.36 -12.11
N ASP A 100 -40.87 5.94 -12.29
CA ASP A 100 -41.40 6.93 -11.36
C ASP A 100 -41.69 6.26 -10.01
N PRO A 101 -41.17 6.79 -8.89
CA PRO A 101 -41.30 6.13 -7.59
C PRO A 101 -42.74 6.13 -7.04
N VAL A 102 -43.61 7.02 -7.54
CA VAL A 102 -45.01 7.15 -7.11
C VAL A 102 -45.92 6.34 -8.02
N THR A 103 -45.79 6.50 -9.34
CA THR A 103 -46.71 5.86 -10.32
C THR A 103 -46.20 4.51 -10.81
N GLN A 104 -44.93 4.16 -10.56
CA GLN A 104 -44.22 2.99 -11.09
C GLN A 104 -44.22 2.88 -12.63
N LEU A 105 -44.58 3.95 -13.33
CA LEU A 105 -44.51 4.00 -14.78
C LEU A 105 -43.05 4.20 -15.24
N PRO A 106 -42.64 3.59 -16.36
CA PRO A 106 -41.30 3.79 -16.91
C PRO A 106 -41.12 5.24 -17.32
N ILE A 107 -40.07 5.90 -16.80
CA ILE A 107 -39.66 7.24 -17.23
C ILE A 107 -38.85 7.09 -18.52
N ASP A 108 -37.59 6.67 -18.40
CA ASP A 108 -36.74 6.39 -19.55
C ASP A 108 -35.47 5.61 -19.18
N SER A 109 -34.71 5.20 -20.19
CA SER A 109 -33.39 4.61 -20.05
C SER A 109 -32.38 5.66 -19.56
N ALA A 110 -31.60 5.32 -18.55
CA ALA A 110 -30.58 6.17 -17.96
C ALA A 110 -29.22 5.46 -17.96
N ARG A 111 -28.17 6.25 -18.19
CA ARG A 111 -26.79 5.85 -17.96
C ARG A 111 -26.21 6.63 -16.80
N THR A 112 -25.67 5.90 -15.83
CA THR A 112 -24.95 6.48 -14.70
C THR A 112 -23.50 6.02 -14.71
N GLU A 113 -22.59 6.98 -14.76
CA GLU A 113 -21.15 6.79 -14.63
C GLU A 113 -20.74 7.06 -13.17
N PHE A 114 -20.12 6.08 -12.54
CA PHE A 114 -19.51 6.21 -11.21
C PHE A 114 -18.00 6.21 -11.38
N THR A 115 -17.36 7.28 -10.92
CA THR A 115 -15.91 7.44 -10.92
C THR A 115 -15.41 7.67 -9.51
N GLY A 116 -14.32 7.00 -9.18
CA GLY A 116 -13.56 7.24 -7.97
C GLY A 116 -12.09 7.38 -8.30
N GLU A 117 -11.48 8.50 -7.90
CA GLU A 117 -10.07 8.78 -8.08
C GLU A 117 -9.46 9.24 -6.75
N GLY A 118 -8.23 8.83 -6.48
CA GLY A 118 -7.42 9.37 -5.41
C GLY A 118 -6.61 8.31 -4.71
N GLY A 119 -6.39 8.53 -3.42
CA GLY A 119 -5.48 7.74 -2.61
C GLY A 119 -4.81 8.61 -1.55
N ALA A 120 -4.00 7.95 -0.74
CA ALA A 120 -3.17 8.59 0.27
C ALA A 120 -1.72 8.19 0.09
N PHE A 121 -0.83 9.11 0.41
CA PHE A 121 0.62 8.95 0.44
C PHE A 121 1.11 9.28 1.85
N LEU A 122 2.20 8.64 2.22
CA LEU A 122 2.93 8.91 3.45
C LEU A 122 4.35 9.30 3.05
N ALA A 123 4.70 10.56 3.27
CA ALA A 123 6.09 11.02 3.30
C ALA A 123 6.57 10.86 4.75
N SER A 124 7.61 10.08 4.98
CA SER A 124 8.09 9.77 6.32
C SER A 124 9.59 9.94 6.48
N THR A 125 9.99 10.17 7.72
CA THR A 125 11.35 10.06 8.21
C THR A 125 11.35 9.13 9.42
N GLY A 126 12.35 8.27 9.52
CA GLY A 126 12.48 7.35 10.64
C GLY A 126 13.87 7.39 11.21
N THR A 127 13.99 7.05 12.50
CA THR A 127 15.28 6.82 13.13
C THR A 127 15.25 5.51 13.89
N GLY A 128 16.37 4.79 13.89
CA GLY A 128 16.51 3.52 14.57
C GLY A 128 17.85 3.41 15.28
N VAL A 129 17.82 2.91 16.51
CA VAL A 129 19.01 2.67 17.34
C VAL A 129 19.13 1.19 17.68
N GLY A 130 20.36 0.68 17.63
CA GLY A 130 20.71 -0.69 17.98
C GLY A 130 21.53 -0.76 19.27
N PHE A 131 21.20 -1.73 20.12
CA PHE A 131 21.92 -2.06 21.32
C PHE A 131 22.19 -3.58 21.36
N GLY A 132 23.42 -3.97 21.01
CA GLY A 132 23.81 -5.38 20.92
C GLY A 132 22.97 -6.12 19.86
N LYS A 133 22.18 -7.10 20.31
CA LYS A 133 21.28 -7.89 19.47
C LYS A 133 19.89 -7.26 19.31
N PHE A 134 19.58 -6.21 20.06
CA PHE A 134 18.30 -5.53 20.02
C PHE A 134 18.39 -4.24 19.22
N SER A 135 17.29 -3.83 18.62
CA SER A 135 17.15 -2.56 17.93
C SER A 135 15.72 -2.07 18.08
N ALA A 136 15.58 -0.75 18.13
CA ALA A 136 14.29 -0.07 18.23
C ALA A 136 14.28 1.09 17.26
N GLY A 137 13.11 1.39 16.69
CA GLY A 137 12.95 2.48 15.75
C GLY A 137 11.58 3.12 15.84
N ILE A 138 11.55 4.39 15.46
CA ILE A 138 10.33 5.18 15.30
C ILE A 138 10.32 5.78 13.91
N ASN A 139 9.14 5.80 13.30
CA ASN A 139 8.87 6.46 12.03
C ASN A 139 7.83 7.55 12.26
N PHE A 140 8.11 8.73 11.74
CA PHE A 140 7.26 9.91 11.80
C PHE A 140 7.06 10.41 10.37
N GLY A 141 5.87 10.87 10.02
CA GLY A 141 5.58 11.31 8.67
C GLY A 141 4.34 12.17 8.58
N TYR A 142 4.06 12.60 7.36
CA TYR A 142 2.86 13.32 7.00
C TYR A 142 2.05 12.46 6.04
N LEU A 143 0.86 12.05 6.47
CA LEU A 143 -0.11 11.32 5.64
C LEU A 143 -0.97 12.35 4.94
N PHE A 144 -0.94 12.35 3.61
CA PHE A 144 -1.69 13.28 2.78
C PHE A 144 -2.36 12.57 1.62
N GLY A 145 -3.51 13.07 1.19
CA GLY A 145 -4.24 12.41 0.12
C GLY A 145 -5.50 13.13 -0.30
N LYS A 146 -6.13 12.58 -1.33
CA LYS A 146 -7.44 13.03 -1.81
C LYS A 146 -8.34 11.83 -2.09
N LYS A 147 -9.64 12.01 -1.89
CA LYS A 147 -10.70 11.10 -2.34
C LYS A 147 -11.65 11.93 -3.21
N ASP A 148 -11.82 11.57 -4.47
CA ASP A 148 -12.76 12.23 -5.38
C ASP A 148 -13.76 11.19 -5.89
N TYR A 149 -15.00 11.28 -5.42
CA TYR A 149 -16.09 10.44 -5.88
C TYR A 149 -17.05 11.30 -6.71
N SER A 150 -17.25 10.92 -7.96
CA SER A 150 -18.15 11.60 -8.89
C SER A 150 -19.12 10.59 -9.51
N SER A 151 -20.41 10.92 -9.47
CA SER A 151 -21.47 10.22 -10.17
C SER A 151 -22.10 11.17 -11.19
N ARG A 152 -22.08 10.78 -12.47
CA ARG A 152 -22.72 11.51 -13.56
C ARG A 152 -23.88 10.70 -14.11
N ARG A 153 -25.06 11.29 -14.19
CA ARG A 153 -26.27 10.64 -14.72
C ARG A 153 -26.78 11.37 -15.95
N THR A 154 -27.10 10.62 -16.99
CA THR A 154 -27.64 11.12 -18.26
C THR A 154 -28.80 10.23 -18.68
N LEU A 155 -29.90 10.83 -19.11
CA LEU A 155 -31.02 10.12 -19.75
C LEU A 155 -30.71 9.89 -21.22
N LEU A 156 -30.97 8.68 -21.70
CA LEU A 156 -30.74 8.23 -23.07
C LEU A 156 -32.03 8.43 -23.90
N ASN A 157 -32.52 9.67 -23.93
CA ASN A 157 -33.73 10.06 -24.66
C ASN A 157 -33.35 10.68 -26.01
N ASP A 158 -34.10 10.37 -27.06
CA ASP A 158 -33.90 10.84 -28.43
C ASP A 158 -34.83 12.01 -28.83
N THR A 159 -35.91 12.22 -28.09
CA THR A 159 -37.01 13.12 -28.45
C THR A 159 -37.09 14.36 -27.55
N VAL A 160 -36.67 14.25 -26.29
CA VAL A 160 -36.72 15.30 -25.27
C VAL A 160 -35.36 15.45 -24.61
N GLN A 161 -34.85 16.69 -24.56
CA GLN A 161 -33.58 16.99 -23.90
C GLN A 161 -33.77 17.11 -22.39
N TYR A 162 -33.08 16.25 -21.64
CA TYR A 162 -33.01 16.32 -20.18
C TYR A 162 -31.66 16.85 -19.71
N LEU A 163 -31.68 17.69 -18.67
CA LEU A 163 -30.47 18.11 -17.98
C LEU A 163 -29.81 16.93 -17.28
N ARG A 164 -28.47 16.91 -17.31
CA ARG A 164 -27.67 15.83 -16.74
C ARG A 164 -27.29 16.18 -15.31
N GLY A 165 -27.29 15.20 -14.41
CA GLY A 165 -26.93 15.39 -13.01
C GLY A 165 -25.48 15.00 -12.73
N HIS A 166 -24.77 15.80 -11.96
CA HIS A 166 -23.42 15.55 -11.46
C HIS A 166 -23.39 15.66 -9.94
N TYR A 167 -22.96 14.57 -9.30
CA TYR A 167 -22.88 14.42 -7.85
C TYR A 167 -21.42 14.17 -7.49
N GLN A 168 -20.74 15.18 -6.94
CA GLN A 168 -19.33 15.08 -6.59
C GLN A 168 -19.10 15.29 -5.09
N SER A 169 -18.22 14.47 -4.51
CA SER A 169 -17.73 14.63 -3.15
C SER A 169 -16.21 14.47 -3.17
N ARG A 170 -15.51 15.59 -2.93
CA ARG A 170 -14.05 15.66 -2.91
C ARG A 170 -13.60 15.86 -1.48
N THR A 171 -12.75 14.97 -0.97
CA THR A 171 -12.17 15.07 0.36
C THR A 171 -10.66 15.14 0.26
N SER A 172 -10.04 16.12 0.89
CA SER A 172 -8.60 16.15 1.15
C SER A 172 -8.30 15.67 2.57
N LEU A 173 -7.19 14.94 2.72
CA LEU A 173 -6.71 14.39 3.98
C LEU A 173 -5.27 14.85 4.21
N GLY A 174 -4.93 15.15 5.46
CA GLY A 174 -3.61 15.67 5.80
C GLY A 174 -3.39 15.70 7.30
N ASP A 175 -2.47 14.88 7.81
CA ASP A 175 -2.03 14.99 9.20
C ASP A 175 -0.69 14.27 9.45
N ILE A 176 -0.15 14.53 10.64
CA ILE A 176 0.99 13.79 11.17
C ILE A 176 0.61 12.32 11.38
N PHE A 177 1.53 11.43 11.02
CA PHE A 177 1.40 10.00 11.21
C PHE A 177 2.67 9.44 11.84
N TRP A 178 2.54 8.49 12.77
CA TRP A 178 3.70 7.85 13.39
C TRP A 178 3.47 6.36 13.64
N SER A 179 4.58 5.62 13.73
CA SER A 179 4.61 4.19 14.01
C SER A 179 5.93 3.82 14.66
N GLY A 180 5.95 2.74 15.44
CA GLY A 180 7.15 2.25 16.12
C GLY A 180 7.41 0.78 15.82
N GLY A 181 8.64 0.34 16.08
CA GLY A 181 9.01 -1.06 15.97
C GLY A 181 10.26 -1.42 16.75
N ILE A 182 10.39 -2.70 17.06
CA ILE A 182 11.52 -3.32 17.73
C ILE A 182 11.95 -4.58 16.96
N GLN A 183 13.23 -4.89 17.02
CA GLN A 183 13.79 -6.06 16.37
C GLN A 183 14.93 -6.64 17.22
N PHE A 184 14.92 -7.96 17.37
CA PHE A 184 16.03 -8.76 17.87
C PHE A 184 16.68 -9.49 16.70
N ARG A 185 18.01 -9.46 16.61
CA ARG A 185 18.80 -10.14 15.58
C ARG A 185 20.01 -10.81 16.22
N ASP A 186 20.15 -12.10 15.98
CA ASP A 186 21.30 -12.88 16.44
C ASP A 186 21.95 -13.67 15.30
N THR A 187 23.27 -13.78 15.35
CA THR A 187 24.06 -14.53 14.37
C THR A 187 24.65 -15.76 15.05
N ILE A 188 24.23 -16.93 14.59
CA ILE A 188 24.68 -18.24 15.07
C ILE A 188 25.72 -18.77 14.08
N VAL A 189 26.95 -18.96 14.55
CA VAL A 189 28.05 -19.51 13.72
C VAL A 189 28.23 -20.99 14.08
N SER A 190 28.08 -21.86 13.09
CA SER A 190 28.33 -23.29 13.22
C SER A 190 29.60 -23.65 12.43
N LYS A 191 30.57 -24.25 13.12
CA LYS A 191 31.79 -24.79 12.47
C LYS A 191 31.52 -26.24 12.08
N LYS A 192 31.74 -26.58 10.81
CA LYS A 192 31.76 -27.98 10.36
C LYS A 192 33.21 -28.49 10.40
N SER A 193 33.36 -29.82 10.58
CA SER A 193 34.65 -30.54 10.69
C SER A 193 35.61 -30.38 9.50
N ASP A 194 35.18 -29.74 8.41
CA ASP A 194 35.90 -29.59 7.15
C ASP A 194 36.31 -28.12 6.86
N SER A 195 36.67 -27.39 7.92
CA SER A 195 37.17 -26.00 7.90
C SER A 195 36.24 -24.90 7.34
N LYS A 196 34.99 -25.21 6.97
CA LYS A 196 34.01 -24.22 6.47
C LYS A 196 33.04 -23.77 7.57
N GLU A 197 32.97 -22.45 7.80
CA GLU A 197 32.05 -21.83 8.76
C GLU A 197 30.68 -21.56 8.12
N ARG A 198 29.60 -22.03 8.73
CA ARG A 198 28.22 -21.71 8.34
C ARG A 198 27.66 -20.65 9.27
N LYS A 199 27.05 -19.61 8.70
CA LYS A 199 26.44 -18.49 9.44
C LYS A 199 24.94 -18.55 9.25
N TYR A 200 24.22 -18.65 10.36
CA TYR A 200 22.77 -18.54 10.43
C TYR A 200 22.40 -17.25 11.15
N VAL A 201 21.35 -16.58 10.69
CA VAL A 201 20.84 -15.37 11.32
C VAL A 201 19.38 -15.58 11.67
N LEU A 202 19.04 -15.35 12.94
CA LEU A 202 17.67 -15.33 13.43
C LEU A 202 17.28 -13.87 13.67
N SER A 203 16.21 -13.40 13.04
CA SER A 203 15.61 -12.10 13.31
C SER A 203 14.17 -12.26 13.76
N ILE A 204 13.80 -11.59 14.83
CA ILE A 204 12.43 -11.51 15.34
C ILE A 204 12.11 -10.03 15.48
N GLY A 205 10.96 -9.59 14.97
CA GLY A 205 10.56 -8.19 15.01
C GLY A 205 9.09 -8.01 15.32
N ALA A 206 8.77 -6.85 15.87
CA ALA A 206 7.40 -6.38 16.03
C ALA A 206 7.33 -4.90 15.66
N TYR A 207 6.22 -4.49 15.04
CA TYR A 207 5.96 -3.10 14.68
C TYR A 207 4.49 -2.79 14.79
N GLY A 208 4.14 -1.50 14.87
CA GLY A 208 2.75 -1.11 14.92
C GLY A 208 2.54 0.39 14.99
N ASN A 209 1.27 0.75 14.94
CA ASN A 209 0.80 2.11 15.14
C ASN A 209 -0.41 2.09 16.08
N LEU A 210 -0.53 3.16 16.87
CA LEU A 210 -1.76 3.41 17.59
C LEU A 210 -2.81 4.02 16.65
N GLU A 211 -4.05 4.04 17.12
CA GLU A 211 -5.14 4.76 16.49
C GLU A 211 -4.78 6.25 16.39
N GLN A 212 -4.98 6.83 15.21
CA GLN A 212 -4.57 8.20 14.90
C GLN A 212 -5.68 8.96 14.20
N LYS A 213 -5.91 10.19 14.63
CA LYS A 213 -6.91 11.08 14.05
C LYS A 213 -6.26 11.92 12.96
N ILE A 214 -6.77 11.82 11.75
CA ILE A 214 -6.30 12.53 10.56
C ILE A 214 -7.31 13.60 10.18
N ASN A 215 -6.86 14.84 10.06
CA ASN A 215 -7.71 15.94 9.60
C ASN A 215 -8.18 15.74 8.15
N ALA A 216 -9.45 16.07 7.91
CA ALA A 216 -10.12 15.97 6.62
C ALA A 216 -10.87 17.27 6.28
N ARG A 217 -10.89 17.63 5.01
CA ARG A 217 -11.73 18.71 4.47
C ARG A 217 -12.50 18.22 3.27
N GLN A 218 -13.82 18.41 3.25
CA GLN A 218 -14.69 17.91 2.20
C GLN A 218 -15.45 19.04 1.50
N ASP A 219 -15.48 18.94 0.17
CA ASP A 219 -16.34 19.72 -0.71
C ASP A 219 -17.40 18.78 -1.30
N ILE A 220 -18.66 19.20 -1.23
CA ILE A 220 -19.81 18.48 -1.77
C ILE A 220 -20.50 19.39 -2.78
N VAL A 221 -20.57 18.92 -4.02
CA VAL A 221 -21.24 19.63 -5.12
C VAL A 221 -22.30 18.73 -5.75
N ARG A 222 -23.48 19.30 -5.97
CA ARG A 222 -24.61 18.68 -6.66
C ARG A 222 -25.08 19.66 -7.71
N GLU A 223 -24.89 19.33 -8.96
CA GLU A 223 -25.07 20.27 -10.06
C GLU A 223 -25.66 19.61 -11.30
N THR A 224 -26.21 20.44 -12.17
CA THR A 224 -26.55 20.07 -13.53
C THR A 224 -25.44 20.51 -14.48
N PHE A 225 -25.19 19.72 -15.51
CA PHE A 225 -24.15 20.02 -16.48
C PHE A 225 -24.63 19.79 -17.91
N VAL A 226 -24.04 20.55 -18.84
CA VAL A 226 -24.18 20.36 -20.28
C VAL A 226 -22.84 19.86 -20.80
N ARG A 227 -22.86 18.76 -21.54
CA ARG A 227 -21.66 18.23 -22.20
C ARG A 227 -21.58 18.84 -23.59
N SER A 228 -20.63 19.74 -23.80
CA SER A 228 -20.28 20.21 -25.14
C SER A 228 -19.21 19.28 -25.74
N PRO A 229 -19.32 18.86 -27.01
CA PRO A 229 -18.29 18.09 -27.69
C PRO A 229 -16.92 18.77 -27.69
N ASP A 230 -16.89 20.11 -27.71
CA ASP A 230 -15.66 20.90 -27.87
C ASP A 230 -15.03 21.36 -26.54
N ASN A 231 -15.85 21.59 -25.50
CA ASN A 231 -15.42 22.20 -24.24
C ASN A 231 -15.55 21.28 -23.01
N GLY A 232 -16.02 20.05 -23.18
CA GLY A 232 -16.26 19.11 -22.08
C GLY A 232 -17.53 19.43 -21.27
N ASP A 233 -17.55 18.99 -20.00
CA ASP A 233 -18.70 19.20 -19.10
C ASP A 233 -18.66 20.63 -18.54
N THR A 234 -19.70 21.43 -18.84
CA THR A 234 -19.88 22.78 -18.29
C THR A 234 -21.00 22.76 -17.25
N LYS A 235 -20.71 23.29 -16.05
CA LYS A 235 -21.71 23.50 -15.00
C LYS A 235 -22.77 24.47 -15.51
N LEU A 236 -24.03 24.06 -15.46
CA LEU A 236 -25.16 24.94 -15.77
C LEU A 236 -25.67 25.60 -14.48
N ASP A 237 -26.00 24.81 -13.46
CA ASP A 237 -26.46 25.29 -12.15
C ASP A 237 -26.15 24.29 -11.03
N SER A 238 -25.93 24.75 -9.80
CA SER A 238 -25.78 23.90 -8.61
C SER A 238 -27.02 23.94 -7.74
N VAL A 239 -27.63 22.77 -7.53
CA VAL A 239 -28.74 22.57 -6.59
C VAL A 239 -28.25 22.58 -5.15
N PHE A 240 -27.01 22.15 -4.90
CA PHE A 240 -26.41 22.15 -3.57
C PHE A 240 -24.89 22.24 -3.64
N GLU A 241 -24.31 23.11 -2.82
CA GLU A 241 -22.88 23.30 -2.72
C GLU A 241 -22.47 23.59 -1.27
N GLN A 242 -21.59 22.76 -0.73
CA GLN A 242 -20.92 22.99 0.55
C GLN A 242 -19.42 22.80 0.35
N ARG A 243 -18.64 23.79 0.76
CA ARG A 243 -17.19 23.77 0.64
C ARG A 243 -16.52 23.78 2.00
N ASN A 244 -15.34 23.18 2.08
CA ASN A 244 -14.46 23.20 3.24
C ASN A 244 -15.12 22.69 4.53
N ILE A 245 -15.95 21.64 4.41
CA ILE A 245 -16.52 20.94 5.56
C ILE A 245 -15.37 20.29 6.32
N LYS A 246 -15.09 20.76 7.52
CA LYS A 246 -14.05 20.18 8.38
C LYS A 246 -14.57 18.90 9.00
N GLY A 247 -13.75 17.86 8.99
CA GLY A 247 -14.01 16.62 9.69
C GLY A 247 -12.72 15.86 9.91
N THR A 248 -12.84 14.63 10.38
CA THR A 248 -11.69 13.79 10.70
C THR A 248 -11.90 12.36 10.24
N MET A 249 -10.79 11.68 9.94
CA MET A 249 -10.70 10.26 9.70
C MET A 249 -9.95 9.61 10.86
N ILE A 250 -10.52 8.57 11.47
CA ILE A 250 -9.83 7.75 12.46
C ILE A 250 -9.12 6.62 11.73
N TYR A 251 -7.79 6.68 11.70
CA TYR A 251 -6.93 5.61 11.21
C TYR A 251 -6.75 4.57 12.33
N PRO A 252 -7.12 3.30 12.11
CA PRO A 252 -7.14 2.31 13.16
C PRO A 252 -5.73 1.90 13.62
N SER A 253 -5.66 1.34 14.83
CA SER A 253 -4.43 0.70 15.31
C SER A 253 -4.14 -0.60 14.56
N GLY A 254 -2.85 -0.90 14.40
CA GLY A 254 -2.39 -2.14 13.82
C GLY A 254 -1.09 -2.60 14.45
N ILE A 255 -0.91 -3.91 14.53
CA ILE A 255 0.32 -4.55 15.02
C ILE A 255 0.75 -5.65 14.06
N GLY A 256 2.05 -5.76 13.84
CA GLY A 256 2.69 -6.83 13.09
C GLY A 256 3.83 -7.44 13.90
N ALA A 257 3.98 -8.75 13.80
CA ALA A 257 5.11 -9.50 14.36
C ALA A 257 5.64 -10.46 13.31
N GLY A 258 6.96 -10.61 13.23
CA GLY A 258 7.61 -11.37 12.19
C GLY A 258 8.84 -12.12 12.69
N ILE A 259 9.12 -13.25 12.04
CA ILE A 259 10.32 -14.05 12.24
C ILE A 259 10.97 -14.33 10.89
N ILE A 260 12.28 -14.17 10.84
CA ILE A 260 13.09 -14.45 9.67
C ILE A 260 14.25 -15.35 10.09
N PHE A 261 14.45 -16.42 9.34
CA PHE A 261 15.59 -17.31 9.50
C PHE A 261 16.38 -17.35 8.19
N GLU A 262 17.66 -17.01 8.27
CA GLU A 262 18.54 -16.86 7.12
C GLU A 262 19.79 -17.74 7.27
N LYS A 263 20.11 -18.50 6.23
CA LYS A 263 21.43 -19.06 6.02
C LYS A 263 22.21 -18.11 5.11
N VAL A 264 23.23 -17.46 5.67
CA VAL A 264 24.08 -16.52 4.92
C VAL A 264 25.00 -17.31 3.98
N GLN A 265 25.12 -16.83 2.74
CA GLN A 265 26.04 -17.39 1.76
C GLN A 265 27.49 -17.23 2.26
N PRO A 266 28.30 -18.30 2.30
CA PRO A 266 29.72 -18.19 2.67
C PRO A 266 30.49 -17.34 1.65
N ASP A 267 31.43 -16.50 2.12
CA ASP A 267 32.28 -15.66 1.26
C ASP A 267 33.20 -16.49 0.33
N GLN A 268 33.48 -17.74 0.72
CA GLN A 268 34.21 -18.73 -0.06
C GLN A 268 33.48 -20.06 0.01
N GLY A 269 32.83 -20.45 -1.08
CA GLY A 269 32.25 -21.78 -1.22
C GLY A 269 31.06 -21.87 -2.18
N ASP A 270 30.84 -23.09 -2.63
CA ASP A 270 29.78 -23.47 -3.56
C ASP A 270 28.41 -23.68 -2.88
N GLU A 271 28.21 -23.13 -1.67
CA GLU A 271 26.95 -23.26 -0.95
C GLU A 271 26.06 -22.03 -1.13
N GLY A 272 24.80 -22.26 -1.54
CA GLY A 272 23.81 -21.20 -1.66
C GLY A 272 23.35 -20.69 -0.30
N GLY A 273 22.96 -19.41 -0.27
CA GLY A 273 22.25 -18.81 0.85
C GLY A 273 20.75 -18.95 0.68
N TRP A 274 20.00 -18.90 1.77
CA TRP A 274 18.55 -18.87 1.72
C TRP A 274 17.98 -18.10 2.89
N LEU A 275 16.76 -17.61 2.73
CA LEU A 275 16.00 -16.95 3.78
C LEU A 275 14.56 -17.41 3.71
N ILE A 276 13.98 -17.69 4.86
CA ILE A 276 12.55 -17.92 5.02
C ILE A 276 12.03 -16.94 6.07
N GLY A 277 10.83 -16.42 5.85
CA GLY A 277 10.21 -15.44 6.72
C GLY A 277 8.72 -15.68 6.85
N MET A 278 8.20 -15.34 8.02
CA MET A 278 6.78 -15.34 8.33
C MET A 278 6.42 -14.05 9.07
N ASP A 279 5.37 -13.37 8.62
CA ASP A 279 4.79 -12.20 9.30
C ASP A 279 3.32 -12.47 9.64
N PHE A 280 2.91 -12.09 10.85
CA PHE A 280 1.53 -12.02 11.28
C PHE A 280 1.16 -10.56 11.54
N ILE A 281 0.05 -10.11 10.97
CA ILE A 281 -0.43 -8.72 11.08
C ILE A 281 -1.88 -8.75 11.54
N SER A 282 -2.26 -7.85 12.44
CA SER A 282 -3.62 -7.67 12.91
C SER A 282 -3.97 -6.19 12.93
N ASN A 283 -5.15 -5.83 12.40
CA ASN A 283 -5.62 -4.45 12.33
C ASN A 283 -7.05 -4.33 12.86
N ASN A 284 -7.29 -3.27 13.62
CA ASN A 284 -8.58 -3.01 14.28
C ASN A 284 -9.48 -2.11 13.40
N TRP A 285 -9.79 -2.55 12.19
CA TRP A 285 -10.58 -1.77 11.23
C TRP A 285 -12.00 -1.43 11.70
N ASP A 286 -12.58 -2.18 12.65
CA ASP A 286 -13.88 -1.86 13.25
C ASP A 286 -13.91 -0.46 13.89
N ASN A 287 -12.74 0.07 14.28
CA ASN A 287 -12.60 1.42 14.84
C ASN A 287 -12.49 2.52 13.77
N TYR A 288 -12.37 2.16 12.49
CA TYR A 288 -12.28 3.15 11.42
C TYR A 288 -13.54 4.02 11.38
N ARG A 289 -13.34 5.33 11.38
CA ARG A 289 -14.44 6.30 11.25
C ARG A 289 -14.06 7.34 10.22
N PHE A 290 -15.04 7.77 9.45
CA PHE A 290 -14.88 8.86 8.49
C PHE A 290 -16.00 9.87 8.72
N TYR A 291 -15.65 11.09 9.15
CA TYR A 291 -16.63 12.11 9.56
C TYR A 291 -17.57 11.61 10.67
N GLY A 292 -17.07 10.77 11.58
CA GLY A 292 -17.83 10.17 12.67
C GLY A 292 -18.70 8.97 12.27
N ALA A 293 -18.92 8.74 10.97
CA ALA A 293 -19.67 7.59 10.48
C ALA A 293 -18.82 6.31 10.50
N THR A 294 -19.47 5.19 10.78
CA THR A 294 -18.94 3.84 10.57
C THR A 294 -18.87 3.54 9.07
N ASP A 295 -17.93 2.68 8.69
CA ASP A 295 -17.82 2.14 7.33
C ASP A 295 -18.02 0.61 7.36
N ALA A 296 -18.23 -0.01 6.21
CA ALA A 296 -18.41 -1.46 6.09
C ALA A 296 -17.07 -2.21 6.10
N VAL A 297 -16.22 -1.89 7.08
CA VAL A 297 -14.91 -2.53 7.29
C VAL A 297 -14.95 -3.36 8.56
N GLN A 298 -14.16 -4.44 8.58
CA GLN A 298 -14.08 -5.38 9.68
C GLN A 298 -12.63 -5.59 10.11
N ASN A 299 -12.42 -5.81 11.40
CA ASN A 299 -11.12 -6.26 11.94
C ASN A 299 -10.58 -7.40 11.08
N ASN A 300 -9.28 -7.38 10.82
CA ASN A 300 -8.67 -8.41 10.01
C ASN A 300 -7.32 -8.83 10.54
N TRP A 301 -6.92 -10.02 10.13
CA TRP A 301 -5.56 -10.49 10.29
C TRP A 301 -5.02 -11.03 8.97
N GLU A 302 -3.71 -10.95 8.84
CA GLU A 302 -2.99 -11.32 7.64
C GLU A 302 -1.75 -12.12 8.03
N LEU A 303 -1.60 -13.29 7.40
CA LEU A 303 -0.38 -14.09 7.48
C LEU A 303 0.36 -13.97 6.14
N ARG A 304 1.65 -13.66 6.22
CA ARG A 304 2.56 -13.63 5.07
C ARG A 304 3.64 -14.68 5.27
N LEU A 305 3.90 -15.43 4.22
CA LEU A 305 5.04 -16.33 4.12
C LEU A 305 5.86 -15.90 2.92
N GLY A 306 7.18 -15.89 3.08
CA GLY A 306 8.10 -15.51 2.02
C GLY A 306 9.41 -16.27 2.13
N ASP A 307 9.98 -16.59 0.99
CA ASP A 307 11.33 -17.15 0.89
C ASP A 307 12.20 -16.36 -0.10
N ARG A 308 13.51 -16.57 0.01
CA ARG A 308 14.49 -16.07 -0.95
C ARG A 308 15.60 -17.09 -1.06
N LEU A 309 15.85 -17.54 -2.27
CA LEU A 309 16.96 -18.45 -2.57
C LEU A 309 18.08 -17.69 -3.29
N ASN A 310 19.30 -17.81 -2.78
CA ASN A 310 20.50 -17.29 -3.42
C ASN A 310 21.33 -18.48 -3.92
N GLN A 311 21.43 -18.64 -5.24
CA GLN A 311 22.22 -19.72 -5.84
C GLN A 311 23.73 -19.54 -5.61
N ALA A 312 24.45 -20.65 -5.48
CA ALA A 312 25.90 -20.64 -5.40
C ALA A 312 26.54 -20.56 -6.79
N PHE A 313 27.60 -19.76 -6.91
CA PHE A 313 28.42 -19.72 -8.12
C PHE A 313 29.63 -20.64 -7.96
N HIS A 314 29.76 -21.62 -8.86
CA HIS A 314 30.99 -22.43 -9.00
C HIS A 314 31.91 -21.78 -10.06
N PRO A 315 33.16 -21.40 -9.73
CA PRO A 315 34.09 -20.76 -10.68
C PRO A 315 34.78 -21.74 -11.64
N GLY A 316 34.06 -22.75 -12.14
CA GLY A 316 34.63 -23.87 -12.91
C GLY A 316 34.26 -23.96 -14.40
N ILE A 317 33.40 -23.08 -14.93
CA ILE A 317 32.99 -23.14 -16.33
C ILE A 317 33.19 -21.77 -16.98
N THR A 318 34.12 -21.74 -17.93
CA THR A 318 34.48 -20.62 -18.80
C THR A 318 33.27 -19.82 -19.29
N GLY A 319 33.27 -18.51 -18.99
CA GLY A 319 32.80 -17.49 -19.94
C GLY A 319 31.31 -17.13 -19.98
N ALA A 320 30.43 -17.72 -19.18
CA ALA A 320 29.01 -17.33 -19.16
C ALA A 320 28.62 -16.72 -17.80
N MET A 321 28.47 -15.40 -17.75
CA MET A 321 27.84 -14.69 -16.64
C MET A 321 26.33 -15.01 -16.67
N TYR A 322 25.92 -16.10 -16.02
CA TYR A 322 24.50 -16.40 -15.83
C TYR A 322 23.92 -15.44 -14.79
N PRO A 323 22.75 -14.84 -15.03
CA PRO A 323 22.13 -13.90 -14.09
C PRO A 323 21.84 -14.61 -12.76
N THR A 324 22.08 -13.91 -11.65
CA THR A 324 21.61 -14.35 -10.32
C THR A 324 20.09 -14.36 -10.32
N VAL A 325 19.48 -15.53 -10.45
CA VAL A 325 18.02 -15.68 -10.31
C VAL A 325 17.73 -15.86 -8.83
N ALA A 326 17.32 -14.77 -8.17
CA ALA A 326 16.69 -14.85 -6.86
C ALA A 326 15.22 -15.21 -7.09
N GLU A 327 14.84 -16.44 -6.81
CA GLU A 327 13.43 -16.82 -6.74
C GLU A 327 12.86 -16.35 -5.40
N HIS A 328 11.69 -15.70 -5.47
CA HIS A 328 10.95 -15.18 -4.32
C HIS A 328 9.49 -15.63 -4.47
N LEU A 329 9.08 -16.58 -3.64
CA LEU A 329 7.68 -16.99 -3.53
C LEU A 329 7.10 -16.31 -2.29
N SER A 330 5.98 -15.62 -2.47
CA SER A 330 5.25 -15.01 -1.36
C SER A 330 3.78 -15.43 -1.39
N GLY A 331 3.32 -16.00 -0.28
CA GLY A 331 1.92 -16.36 -0.05
C GLY A 331 1.28 -15.38 0.93
N ARG A 332 0.07 -14.91 0.61
CA ARG A 332 -0.71 -13.98 1.45
C ARG A 332 -2.09 -14.57 1.72
N ILE A 333 -2.43 -14.75 2.99
CA ILE A 333 -3.78 -15.12 3.42
C ILE A 333 -4.34 -13.95 4.22
N ILE A 334 -5.51 -13.46 3.81
CA ILE A 334 -6.27 -12.42 4.52
C ILE A 334 -7.57 -13.08 4.96
N LEU A 335 -7.82 -13.05 6.26
CA LEU A 335 -9.09 -13.48 6.84
C LEU A 335 -9.71 -12.26 7.55
N MET A 336 -10.95 -11.96 7.15
CA MET A 336 -11.81 -10.92 7.70
C MET A 336 -12.72 -11.55 8.74
#